data_AF-A0A1M5HN17-F1
#
_entry.id   AF-A0A1M5HN17-F1
#
_cell.length_a   1.000
_cell.length_b   1.000
_cell.length_c   1.000
_cell.angle_alpha   90.00
_cell.angle_beta   90.00
_cell.angle_gamma   90.00
#
_symmetry.space_group_name_H-M   'P 1'
#
loop_
_entity.id
_entity.type
_entity.pdbx_description
1 polymer ?
#
loop_
_entity_poly.entity_id
_entity_poly.type
_entity_poly.pdbx_seq_one_letter_code
_entity_poly.pdbx_strand_id
1 'polypeptide(L)'
;MQFESIMRQYLVVGYLLIALALLISCQPEDGEDGVSGLSSITLFSQETPGDNCQFGGIRIDTGLDSNSNFTLESGEIGDTKFVCGGIEDPISKETRIVLHNNNSGASGTSGDNINVYPAIIKFDKRSWDNLSSIIYTASIKSDNSGNRAIVDLYDATNFEIIENTELSTSSTEYVNVISDNLLDAFPESEIDIHLRLKSENVTDDNVWISNKSELIIKQINQ
;
A
#
# COMPACT_ATOMS: atom_id res chain seq x y z
N MET A 1 22.54 -43.85 89.11
CA MET A 1 22.50 -42.56 88.39
C MET A 1 22.96 -42.63 86.92
N GLN A 2 23.72 -43.64 86.48
CA GLN A 2 24.21 -43.73 85.07
C GLN A 2 23.21 -44.34 84.06
N PHE A 3 22.25 -45.16 84.50
CA PHE A 3 21.32 -45.85 83.59
C PHE A 3 20.20 -44.93 83.04
N GLU A 4 19.71 -43.99 83.86
CA GLU A 4 18.67 -43.04 83.44
C GLU A 4 19.18 -41.98 82.45
N SER A 5 20.47 -41.60 82.53
CA SER A 5 21.03 -40.61 81.59
C SER A 5 21.17 -41.19 80.18
N ILE A 6 21.53 -42.47 80.08
CA ILE A 6 21.69 -43.18 78.80
C ILE A 6 20.33 -43.39 78.13
N MET A 7 19.31 -43.83 78.87
CA MET A 7 17.94 -43.97 78.36
C MET A 7 17.35 -42.64 77.86
N ARG A 8 17.59 -41.54 78.59
CA ARG A 8 17.15 -40.20 78.20
C ARG A 8 17.86 -39.70 76.93
N GLN A 9 19.12 -40.07 76.75
CA GLN A 9 19.91 -39.71 75.57
C GLN A 9 19.43 -40.44 74.31
N TYR A 10 19.09 -41.73 74.40
CA TYR A 10 18.47 -42.46 73.28
C TYR A 10 17.07 -41.95 72.94
N LEU A 11 16.27 -41.55 73.93
CA LEU A 11 14.94 -40.95 73.71
C LEU A 11 15.02 -39.60 72.98
N VAL A 12 15.99 -38.76 73.35
CA VAL A 12 16.24 -37.46 72.70
C VAL A 12 16.75 -37.65 71.27
N VAL A 13 17.67 -38.59 71.04
CA VAL A 13 18.18 -38.91 69.69
C VAL A 13 17.06 -39.50 68.82
N GLY A 14 16.20 -40.36 69.37
CA GLY A 14 15.03 -40.89 68.68
C GLY A 14 14.03 -39.80 68.28
N TYR A 15 13.74 -38.86 69.19
CA TYR A 15 12.89 -37.70 68.88
C TYR A 15 13.51 -36.79 67.83
N LEU A 16 14.83 -36.58 67.85
CA LEU A 16 15.56 -35.79 66.86
C LEU A 16 15.52 -36.45 65.48
N LEU A 17 15.65 -37.78 65.40
CA LEU A 17 15.56 -38.52 64.14
C LEU A 17 14.14 -38.53 63.56
N ILE A 18 13.11 -38.65 64.41
CA ILE A 18 11.70 -38.57 63.98
C ILE A 18 11.33 -37.14 63.54
N ALA A 19 11.78 -36.11 64.28
CA ALA A 19 11.58 -34.71 63.90
C ALA A 19 12.29 -34.36 62.60
N LEU A 20 13.49 -34.90 62.37
CA LEU A 20 14.23 -34.71 61.11
C LEU A 20 13.53 -35.42 59.93
N ALA A 21 12.93 -36.60 60.15
CA ALA A 21 12.15 -37.30 59.13
C ALA A 21 10.85 -36.57 58.77
N LEU A 22 10.19 -35.91 59.73
CA LEU A 22 8.99 -35.10 59.49
C LEU A 22 9.27 -33.80 58.72
N LEU A 23 10.50 -33.29 58.74
CA LEU A 23 10.89 -32.08 58.02
C LEU A 23 11.25 -32.32 56.54
N ILE A 24 11.42 -33.57 56.11
CA ILE A 24 11.81 -33.92 54.72
C ILE A 24 10.58 -34.20 53.83
N SER A 25 9.39 -34.39 54.41
CA SER A 25 8.19 -34.81 53.68
C SER A 25 7.40 -33.68 53.00
N CYS A 26 7.92 -32.45 52.98
CA CYS A 26 7.24 -31.33 52.35
C CYS A 26 8.25 -30.44 51.61
N GLN A 27 8.78 -30.94 50.49
CA GLN A 27 9.34 -30.07 49.47
C GLN A 27 8.21 -29.74 48.49
N PRO A 28 7.92 -28.45 48.21
CA PRO A 28 7.09 -28.11 47.07
C PRO A 28 7.89 -28.51 45.82
N GLU A 29 7.41 -29.53 45.10
CA GLU A 29 7.84 -29.75 43.73
C GLU A 29 7.07 -28.77 42.87
N ASP A 30 7.79 -27.87 42.20
CA ASP A 30 7.20 -27.13 41.09
C ASP A 30 6.76 -28.16 40.05
N GLY A 31 5.51 -28.06 39.58
CA GLY A 31 5.01 -28.96 38.53
C GLY A 31 5.89 -28.84 37.29
N GLU A 32 6.09 -29.94 36.58
CA GLU A 32 6.81 -29.91 35.30
C GLU A 32 6.16 -28.90 34.36
N ASP A 33 7.00 -28.14 33.65
CA ASP A 33 6.52 -27.25 32.60
C ASP A 33 5.68 -28.05 31.59
N GLY A 34 4.56 -27.45 31.17
CA GLY A 34 3.76 -28.01 30.08
C GLY A 34 4.58 -28.07 28.78
N VAL A 35 4.24 -29.02 27.91
CA VAL A 35 4.86 -29.11 26.58
C VAL A 35 4.66 -27.78 25.85
N SER A 36 5.73 -27.24 25.26
CA SER A 36 5.64 -26.04 24.43
C SER A 36 4.67 -26.26 23.26
N GLY A 37 3.82 -25.27 23.00
CA GLY A 37 2.92 -25.30 21.85
C GLY A 37 3.68 -25.19 20.52
N LEU A 38 3.06 -25.67 19.44
CA LEU A 38 3.59 -25.49 18.08
C LEU A 38 3.52 -24.01 17.66
N SER A 39 4.45 -23.59 16.81
CA SER A 39 4.44 -22.24 16.23
C SER A 39 3.39 -22.13 15.13
N SER A 40 2.62 -21.05 15.11
CA SER A 40 1.74 -20.71 13.99
C SER A 40 2.51 -19.82 13.01
N ILE A 41 2.64 -20.24 11.75
CA ILE A 41 3.33 -19.50 10.70
C ILE A 41 2.32 -19.05 9.66
N THR A 42 2.45 -17.80 9.23
CA THR A 42 1.73 -17.24 8.10
C THR A 42 2.73 -16.93 7.00
N LEU A 43 2.52 -17.49 5.81
CA LEU A 43 3.34 -17.27 4.63
C LEU A 43 2.54 -16.47 3.60
N PHE A 44 3.14 -15.39 3.11
CA PHE A 44 2.60 -14.59 2.01
C PHE A 44 3.36 -14.93 0.74
N SER A 45 2.63 -15.22 -0.34
CA SER A 45 3.18 -15.45 -1.67
C SER A 45 2.34 -14.75 -2.73
N GLN A 46 2.92 -14.52 -3.90
CA GLN A 46 2.20 -13.93 -5.02
C GLN A 46 1.20 -14.96 -5.59
N GLU A 47 -0.04 -14.53 -5.80
CA GLU A 47 -1.04 -15.28 -6.57
C GLU A 47 -1.07 -14.73 -8.00
N THR A 48 -0.78 -15.58 -8.97
CA THR A 48 -0.84 -15.22 -10.39
C THR A 48 -2.29 -15.04 -10.86
N PRO A 49 -2.55 -14.19 -11.87
CA PRO A 49 -3.87 -14.09 -12.48
C PRO A 49 -4.41 -15.46 -12.93
N GLY A 50 -5.63 -15.79 -12.51
CA GLY A 50 -6.23 -17.10 -12.78
C GLY A 50 -7.51 -17.33 -12.00
N ASP A 51 -7.79 -18.61 -11.74
CA ASP A 51 -9.08 -19.06 -11.18
C ASP A 51 -9.36 -18.52 -9.77
N ASN A 52 -8.33 -18.34 -8.94
CA ASN A 52 -8.50 -17.80 -7.58
C ASN A 52 -8.66 -16.28 -7.59
N CYS A 53 -7.90 -15.58 -8.43
CA CYS A 53 -7.93 -14.13 -8.57
C CYS A 53 -7.77 -13.74 -10.04
N GLN A 54 -8.83 -13.20 -10.65
CA GLN A 54 -8.86 -12.81 -12.07
C GLN A 54 -7.69 -11.88 -12.46
N PHE A 55 -7.28 -10.99 -11.55
CA PHE A 55 -6.21 -10.02 -11.78
C PHE A 55 -4.95 -10.30 -10.94
N GLY A 56 -4.85 -11.50 -10.36
CA GLY A 56 -3.81 -11.84 -9.40
C GLY A 56 -4.05 -11.25 -8.01
N GLY A 57 -3.13 -11.50 -7.09
CA GLY A 57 -3.23 -11.01 -5.72
C GLY A 57 -2.19 -11.61 -4.80
N ILE A 58 -2.54 -11.74 -3.52
CA ILE A 58 -1.73 -12.38 -2.51
C ILE A 58 -2.39 -13.70 -2.10
N ARG A 59 -1.62 -14.78 -2.13
CA ARG A 59 -1.94 -16.02 -1.45
C ARG A 59 -1.38 -15.98 -0.04
N ILE A 60 -2.24 -16.26 0.93
CA ILE A 60 -1.92 -16.31 2.36
C ILE A 60 -2.11 -17.76 2.80
N ASP A 61 -1.02 -18.43 3.14
CA ASP A 61 -1.05 -19.75 3.75
C ASP A 61 -0.81 -19.63 5.25
N THR A 62 -1.61 -20.35 6.04
CA THR A 62 -1.48 -20.40 7.49
C THR A 62 -1.43 -21.85 7.95
N GLY A 63 -0.60 -22.13 8.95
CA GLY A 63 -0.46 -23.48 9.48
C GLY A 63 0.38 -23.55 10.75
N LEU A 64 0.38 -24.74 11.35
CA LEU A 64 1.21 -25.03 12.52
C LEU A 64 2.49 -25.70 12.04
N ASP A 65 3.63 -25.15 12.43
CA ASP A 65 4.96 -25.73 12.23
C ASP A 65 5.09 -26.98 13.11
N SER A 66 4.72 -28.10 12.54
CA SER A 66 4.58 -29.40 13.20
C SER A 66 5.93 -30.09 13.39
N ASN A 67 6.89 -29.78 12.54
CA ASN A 67 8.25 -30.31 12.61
C ASN A 67 9.23 -29.36 13.33
N SER A 68 8.78 -28.17 13.74
CA SER A 68 9.53 -27.15 14.47
C SER A 68 10.77 -26.63 13.73
N ASN A 69 10.68 -26.47 12.41
CA ASN A 69 11.78 -26.00 11.57
C ASN A 69 11.67 -24.52 11.16
N PHE A 70 10.68 -23.80 11.70
CA PHE A 70 10.40 -22.39 11.43
C PHE A 70 10.07 -22.05 9.98
N THR A 71 9.65 -23.05 9.19
CA THR A 71 9.20 -22.88 7.81
C THR A 71 7.80 -23.47 7.70
N LEU A 72 6.91 -22.83 6.94
CA LEU A 72 5.60 -23.42 6.66
C LEU A 72 5.71 -24.33 5.44
N GLU A 73 5.80 -25.64 5.66
CA GLU A 73 5.85 -26.62 4.58
C GLU A 73 4.46 -26.96 4.04
N SER A 74 4.38 -27.50 2.82
CA SER A 74 3.08 -27.80 2.17
C SER A 74 2.20 -28.78 2.95
N GLY A 75 2.80 -29.67 3.74
CA GLY A 75 2.08 -30.61 4.61
C GLY A 75 1.54 -29.98 5.90
N GLU A 76 1.96 -28.76 6.21
CA GLU A 76 1.66 -28.05 7.45
C GLU A 76 0.63 -26.93 7.24
N ILE A 77 0.34 -26.58 5.98
CA ILE A 77 -0.68 -25.61 5.60
C ILE A 77 -2.06 -26.14 6.04
N GLY A 78 -2.70 -25.42 6.96
CA GLY A 78 -4.05 -25.72 7.44
C GLY A 78 -5.13 -24.91 6.71
N ASP A 79 -4.84 -23.67 6.33
CA ASP A 79 -5.78 -22.82 5.57
C ASP A 79 -5.03 -21.97 4.54
N THR A 80 -5.64 -21.83 3.38
CA THR A 80 -5.20 -20.96 2.29
C THR A 80 -6.29 -19.95 1.99
N LYS A 81 -5.93 -18.68 1.99
CA LYS A 81 -6.80 -17.56 1.65
C LYS A 81 -6.17 -16.76 0.52
N PHE A 82 -7.03 -16.22 -0.35
CA PHE A 82 -6.61 -15.35 -1.44
C PHE A 82 -7.13 -13.96 -1.15
N VAL A 83 -6.22 -12.99 -1.15
CA VAL A 83 -6.56 -11.58 -1.18
C VAL A 83 -6.33 -11.14 -2.61
N CYS A 84 -7.40 -11.16 -3.40
CA CYS A 84 -7.34 -10.66 -4.76
C CYS A 84 -7.13 -9.15 -4.73
N GLY A 85 -6.13 -8.70 -5.47
CA GLY A 85 -5.95 -7.27 -5.69
C GLY A 85 -7.14 -6.73 -6.47
N GLY A 86 -7.58 -5.52 -6.13
CA GLY A 86 -8.07 -4.61 -7.17
C GLY A 86 -6.88 -4.17 -8.03
N ILE A 87 -7.03 -3.16 -8.90
CA ILE A 87 -5.94 -2.56 -9.72
C ILE A 87 -4.81 -1.89 -8.87
N GLU A 88 -4.75 -2.22 -7.58
CA GLU A 88 -3.88 -1.69 -6.53
C GLU A 88 -3.14 -2.87 -5.88
N ASP A 89 -2.07 -3.28 -6.56
CA ASP A 89 -1.19 -4.38 -6.19
C ASP A 89 -0.14 -3.87 -5.16
N PRO A 90 0.06 -4.52 -3.99
CA PRO A 90 1.17 -4.21 -3.09
C PRO A 90 2.56 -4.56 -3.69
N ILE A 91 2.57 -5.23 -4.85
CA ILE A 91 3.75 -5.49 -5.69
C ILE A 91 3.86 -4.43 -6.81
N SER A 92 3.00 -3.41 -6.87
CA SER A 92 3.18 -2.27 -7.79
C SER A 92 3.77 -1.06 -7.08
N LYS A 93 4.84 -0.49 -7.64
CA LYS A 93 5.35 0.83 -7.20
C LYS A 93 4.48 1.89 -7.84
N GLU A 94 3.80 2.68 -7.02
CA GLU A 94 3.09 3.87 -7.46
C GLU A 94 3.91 5.12 -7.13
N THR A 95 4.16 5.95 -8.14
CA THR A 95 4.72 7.28 -7.97
C THR A 95 3.69 8.32 -8.37
N ARG A 96 3.43 9.29 -7.49
CA ARG A 96 2.56 10.44 -7.77
C ARG A 96 3.40 11.70 -7.89
N ILE A 97 3.36 12.31 -9.07
CA ILE A 97 4.04 13.57 -9.38
C ILE A 97 2.99 14.65 -9.46
N VAL A 98 3.17 15.73 -8.70
CA VAL A 98 2.25 16.87 -8.72
C VAL A 98 2.47 17.67 -10.02
N LEU A 99 1.43 17.76 -10.85
CA LEU A 99 1.42 18.56 -12.07
C LEU A 99 0.98 20.00 -11.82
N HIS A 100 0.06 20.18 -10.87
CA HIS A 100 -0.45 21.49 -10.46
C HIS A 100 -0.82 21.43 -8.98
N ASN A 101 -0.43 22.47 -8.23
CA ASN A 101 -0.87 22.69 -6.86
C ASN A 101 -0.95 24.18 -6.59
N ASN A 102 -2.15 24.74 -6.78
CA ASN A 102 -2.41 26.13 -6.44
C ASN A 102 -3.84 26.28 -5.90
N ASN A 103 -3.96 26.89 -4.72
CA ASN A 103 -5.24 27.10 -4.05
C ASN A 103 -5.94 28.40 -4.51
N SER A 104 -5.22 29.27 -5.23
CA SER A 104 -5.76 30.54 -5.75
C SER A 104 -6.52 30.36 -7.07
N GLY A 105 -6.49 29.15 -7.66
CA GLY A 105 -7.01 28.88 -8.99
C GLY A 105 -6.19 29.59 -10.07
N ALA A 106 -6.04 28.94 -11.22
CA ALA A 106 -5.55 29.61 -12.41
C ALA A 106 -6.69 29.65 -13.44
N SER A 107 -7.05 30.86 -13.87
CA SER A 107 -8.18 31.11 -14.76
C SER A 107 -7.75 31.01 -16.21
N GLY A 108 -8.40 30.13 -16.97
CA GLY A 108 -8.58 30.33 -18.40
C GLY A 108 -9.78 31.22 -18.63
N THR A 109 -9.60 32.41 -19.18
CA THR A 109 -10.71 33.11 -19.83
C THR A 109 -11.03 32.37 -21.12
N SER A 110 -12.29 32.28 -21.49
CA SER A 110 -12.62 31.72 -22.79
C SER A 110 -12.07 32.57 -23.94
N GLY A 111 -11.73 31.91 -25.05
CA GLY A 111 -11.15 32.51 -26.27
C GLY A 111 -9.86 31.81 -26.70
N ASP A 112 -9.11 32.43 -27.62
CA ASP A 112 -7.78 31.95 -28.09
C ASP A 112 -6.72 31.86 -26.96
N ASN A 113 -7.08 32.20 -25.72
CA ASN A 113 -6.20 32.23 -24.56
C ASN A 113 -6.07 30.84 -23.93
N ILE A 114 -5.12 30.08 -24.43
CA ILE A 114 -4.69 28.83 -23.82
C ILE A 114 -3.74 29.17 -22.66
N ASN A 115 -4.09 28.77 -21.44
CA ASN A 115 -3.13 28.84 -20.33
C ASN A 115 -2.31 27.55 -20.30
N VAL A 116 -0.99 27.73 -20.30
CA VAL A 116 -0.03 26.64 -20.29
C VAL A 116 0.73 26.70 -18.98
N TYR A 117 0.63 25.64 -18.17
CA TYR A 117 1.34 25.52 -16.91
C TYR A 117 2.49 24.51 -17.08
N PRO A 118 3.75 24.94 -16.94
CA PRO A 118 4.87 24.00 -16.87
C PRO A 118 4.66 23.05 -15.69
N ALA A 119 4.68 21.74 -15.95
CA ALA A 119 4.39 20.73 -14.93
C ALA A 119 5.60 19.84 -14.67
N ILE A 120 6.12 19.16 -15.70
CA ILE A 120 7.29 18.28 -15.59
C ILE A 120 8.29 18.63 -16.69
N ILE A 121 9.56 18.76 -16.35
CA ILE A 121 10.65 19.04 -17.28
C ILE A 121 11.42 17.74 -17.51
N LYS A 122 11.76 17.43 -18.77
CA LYS A 122 12.53 16.26 -19.17
C LYS A 122 11.97 14.93 -18.67
N PHE A 123 10.66 14.74 -18.83
CA PHE A 123 10.04 13.46 -18.59
C PHE A 123 10.39 12.46 -19.68
N ASP A 124 10.81 11.25 -19.31
CA ASP A 124 11.03 10.15 -20.24
C ASP A 124 10.45 8.87 -19.65
N LYS A 125 9.40 8.32 -20.28
CA LYS A 125 8.74 7.10 -19.79
C LYS A 125 9.67 5.88 -19.80
N ARG A 126 10.71 5.88 -20.65
CA ARG A 126 11.69 4.79 -20.77
C ARG A 126 12.62 4.70 -19.56
N SER A 127 12.66 5.74 -18.73
CA SER A 127 13.42 5.75 -17.47
C SER A 127 12.71 4.99 -16.34
N TRP A 128 11.52 4.43 -16.59
CA TRP A 128 10.72 3.70 -15.61
C TRP A 128 10.67 2.21 -15.97
N ASP A 129 11.37 1.38 -15.20
CA ASP A 129 11.37 -0.07 -15.42
C ASP A 129 10.00 -0.71 -15.15
N ASN A 130 9.59 -1.68 -15.98
CA ASN A 130 8.33 -2.43 -15.85
C ASN A 130 7.08 -1.53 -15.69
N LEU A 131 7.06 -0.41 -16.39
CA LEU A 131 5.97 0.54 -16.41
C LEU A 131 4.66 -0.14 -16.87
N SER A 132 3.61 -0.07 -16.06
CA SER A 132 2.31 -0.70 -16.32
C SER A 132 1.18 0.29 -16.56
N SER A 133 1.28 1.50 -16.02
CA SER A 133 0.27 2.53 -16.21
C SER A 133 0.84 3.92 -16.06
N ILE A 134 0.35 4.84 -16.90
CA ILE A 134 0.43 6.29 -16.68
C ILE A 134 -1.00 6.81 -16.71
N ILE A 135 -1.48 7.39 -15.61
CA ILE A 135 -2.75 8.12 -15.60
C ILE A 135 -2.48 9.52 -15.07
N TYR A 136 -3.36 10.47 -15.37
CA TYR A 136 -3.30 11.76 -14.71
C TYR A 136 -4.68 12.24 -14.27
N THR A 137 -4.66 13.15 -13.30
CA THR A 137 -5.85 13.72 -12.70
C THR A 137 -5.79 15.23 -12.76
N ALA A 138 -6.94 15.86 -12.90
CA ALA A 138 -7.06 17.31 -12.83
C ALA A 138 -8.32 17.74 -12.08
N SER A 139 -8.18 18.73 -11.20
CA SER A 139 -9.29 19.33 -10.47
C SER A 139 -9.73 20.60 -11.18
N ILE A 140 -10.80 20.51 -11.96
CA ILE A 140 -11.27 21.57 -12.85
C ILE A 140 -12.74 21.94 -12.60
N LYS A 141 -13.12 23.16 -12.98
CA LYS A 141 -14.52 23.63 -13.03
C LYS A 141 -14.71 24.67 -14.14
N SER A 142 -15.95 24.92 -14.51
CA SER A 142 -16.39 26.05 -15.33
C SER A 142 -17.21 27.01 -14.47
N ASP A 143 -17.16 28.32 -14.70
CA ASP A 143 -18.10 29.24 -14.03
C ASP A 143 -19.52 29.13 -14.60
N ASN A 144 -19.69 28.48 -15.75
CA ASN A 144 -20.97 28.33 -16.44
C ASN A 144 -21.17 26.89 -16.91
N SER A 145 -22.29 26.26 -16.53
CA SER A 145 -22.61 24.88 -16.92
C SER A 145 -22.88 24.70 -18.41
N GLY A 146 -23.10 25.79 -19.15
CA GLY A 146 -23.16 25.78 -20.62
C GLY A 146 -21.79 25.83 -21.30
N ASN A 147 -20.69 25.93 -20.54
CA ASN A 147 -19.32 25.93 -21.06
C ASN A 147 -18.51 24.81 -20.39
N ARG A 148 -17.70 24.09 -21.17
CA ARG A 148 -16.90 22.98 -20.65
C ARG A 148 -15.46 23.44 -20.41
N ALA A 149 -14.96 23.20 -19.20
CA ALA A 149 -13.55 23.28 -18.89
C ALA A 149 -12.84 22.05 -19.45
N ILE A 150 -11.75 22.26 -20.18
CA ILE A 150 -10.97 21.21 -20.81
C ILE A 150 -9.51 21.37 -20.41
N VAL A 151 -8.88 20.28 -20.01
CA VAL A 151 -7.45 20.21 -19.76
C VAL A 151 -6.82 19.04 -20.49
N ASP A 152 -5.71 19.30 -21.18
CA ASP A 152 -4.91 18.28 -21.86
C ASP A 152 -3.42 18.38 -21.47
N LEU A 153 -2.68 17.30 -21.68
CA LEU A 153 -1.23 17.28 -21.56
C LEU A 153 -0.61 17.71 -22.88
N TYR A 154 0.36 18.60 -22.79
CA TYR A 154 1.04 19.19 -23.93
C TYR A 154 2.53 18.92 -23.86
N ASP A 155 3.07 18.38 -24.95
CA ASP A 155 4.49 18.25 -25.16
C ASP A 155 5.05 19.60 -25.60
N ALA A 156 5.69 20.31 -24.67
CA ALA A 156 6.30 21.60 -24.91
C ALA A 156 7.65 21.49 -25.63
N THR A 157 8.24 20.29 -25.73
CA THR A 157 9.46 20.04 -26.50
C THR A 157 9.14 19.96 -27.99
N ASN A 158 8.08 19.24 -28.36
CA ASN A 158 7.68 19.04 -29.77
C ASN A 158 6.52 19.94 -30.22
N PHE A 159 5.98 20.75 -29.32
CA PHE A 159 4.89 21.69 -29.54
C PHE A 159 3.54 21.04 -29.95
N GLU A 160 3.26 19.85 -29.45
CA GLU A 160 2.07 19.06 -29.81
C GLU A 160 1.26 18.60 -28.61
N ILE A 161 -0.02 18.27 -28.84
CA ILE A 161 -0.90 17.71 -27.82
C ILE A 161 -0.60 16.22 -27.70
N ILE A 162 -0.52 15.70 -26.48
CA ILE A 162 -0.42 14.26 -26.26
C ILE A 162 -1.83 13.67 -26.49
N GLU A 163 -1.94 12.70 -27.39
CA GLU A 163 -3.26 12.17 -27.77
C GLU A 163 -3.97 11.47 -26.60
N ASN A 164 -5.31 11.48 -26.63
CA ASN A 164 -6.16 10.82 -25.62
C ASN A 164 -6.00 11.34 -24.18
N THR A 165 -5.34 12.49 -23.99
CA THR A 165 -5.22 13.13 -22.67
C THR A 165 -6.28 14.18 -22.40
N GLU A 166 -7.42 14.21 -23.09
CA GLU A 166 -8.42 15.26 -22.81
C GLU A 166 -9.25 14.91 -21.57
N LEU A 167 -9.18 15.75 -20.53
CA LEU A 167 -10.09 15.71 -19.39
C LEU A 167 -11.01 16.92 -19.42
N SER A 168 -12.29 16.72 -19.11
CA SER A 168 -13.24 17.82 -19.19
C SER A 168 -14.41 17.74 -18.21
N THR A 169 -14.99 18.89 -17.89
CA THR A 169 -16.20 18.99 -17.07
C THR A 169 -16.98 20.27 -17.34
N SER A 170 -18.31 20.21 -17.27
CA SER A 170 -19.20 21.38 -17.29
C SER A 170 -19.71 21.71 -15.88
N SER A 171 -19.14 21.10 -14.85
CA SER A 171 -19.53 21.37 -13.46
C SER A 171 -19.17 22.81 -13.05
N THR A 172 -20.07 23.45 -12.30
CA THR A 172 -19.80 24.73 -11.64
C THR A 172 -19.01 24.61 -10.34
N GLU A 173 -18.89 23.38 -9.83
CA GLU A 173 -18.05 23.00 -8.69
C GLU A 173 -16.79 22.30 -9.17
N TYR A 174 -15.73 22.35 -8.37
CA TYR A 174 -14.49 21.61 -8.67
C TYR A 174 -14.74 20.10 -8.66
N VAL A 175 -14.38 19.45 -9.77
CA VAL A 175 -14.42 18.00 -9.93
C VAL A 175 -13.02 17.50 -10.24
N ASN A 176 -12.60 16.45 -9.55
CA ASN A 176 -11.40 15.70 -9.91
C ASN A 176 -11.77 14.72 -11.04
N VAL A 177 -11.28 15.01 -12.24
CA VAL A 177 -11.44 14.15 -13.42
C VAL A 177 -10.15 13.34 -13.58
N ILE A 178 -10.29 12.09 -14.01
CA ILE A 178 -9.20 11.11 -14.09
C ILE A 178 -9.15 10.57 -15.52
N SER A 179 -7.95 10.43 -16.08
CA SER A 179 -7.76 9.85 -17.41
C SER A 179 -7.86 8.33 -17.41
N ASP A 180 -8.09 7.77 -18.59
CA ASP A 180 -7.75 6.38 -18.87
C ASP A 180 -6.22 6.16 -18.82
N ASN A 181 -5.78 4.92 -19.02
CA ASN A 181 -4.35 4.62 -19.10
C ASN A 181 -3.73 5.23 -20.37
N LEU A 182 -2.72 6.06 -20.19
CA LEU A 182 -2.02 6.83 -21.22
C LEU A 182 -0.65 6.23 -21.57
N LEU A 183 -0.33 5.02 -21.11
CA LEU A 183 0.97 4.39 -21.34
C LEU A 183 1.39 4.42 -22.82
N ASP A 184 0.44 4.11 -23.71
CA ASP A 184 0.66 4.09 -25.17
C ASP A 184 0.62 5.49 -25.80
N ALA A 185 -0.02 6.45 -25.14
CA ALA A 185 -0.12 7.83 -25.63
C ALA A 185 1.18 8.62 -25.42
N PHE A 186 1.96 8.29 -24.39
CA PHE A 186 3.21 8.99 -24.11
C PHE A 186 4.31 8.63 -25.14
N PRO A 187 5.09 9.62 -25.63
CA PRO A 187 6.11 9.38 -26.64
C PRO A 187 7.31 8.58 -26.09
N GLU A 188 8.03 7.91 -26.99
CA GLU A 188 9.27 7.16 -26.71
C GLU A 188 10.52 8.08 -26.70
N SER A 189 10.36 9.31 -26.22
CA SER A 189 11.41 10.34 -26.15
C SER A 189 11.28 11.18 -24.88
N GLU A 190 12.36 11.85 -24.50
CA GLU A 190 12.34 12.85 -23.42
C GLU A 190 11.52 14.08 -23.87
N ILE A 191 10.57 14.53 -23.04
CA ILE A 191 9.66 15.65 -23.31
C ILE A 191 9.44 16.54 -22.07
N ASP A 192 9.14 17.81 -22.31
CA ASP A 192 8.64 18.73 -21.29
C ASP A 192 7.10 18.71 -21.29
N ILE A 193 6.50 18.29 -20.18
CA ILE A 193 5.04 18.16 -20.04
C ILE A 193 4.48 19.43 -19.43
N HIS A 194 3.55 20.05 -20.14
CA HIS A 194 2.74 21.15 -19.67
C HIS A 194 1.26 20.74 -19.53
N LEU A 195 0.54 21.36 -18.60
CA LEU A 195 -0.92 21.31 -18.56
C LEU A 195 -1.48 22.47 -19.38
N ARG A 196 -2.39 22.19 -20.30
CA ARG A 196 -3.11 23.21 -21.07
C ARG A 196 -4.56 23.29 -20.63
N LEU A 197 -4.98 24.43 -20.09
CA LEU A 197 -6.37 24.70 -19.73
C LEU A 197 -7.02 25.58 -20.81
N LYS A 198 -8.18 25.15 -21.31
CA LYS A 198 -9.00 25.84 -22.31
C LYS A 198 -10.49 25.66 -22.04
N SER A 199 -11.33 26.52 -22.60
CA SER A 199 -12.79 26.33 -22.63
C SER A 199 -13.23 25.72 -23.96
N GLU A 200 -14.37 25.03 -23.98
CA GLU A 200 -14.97 24.53 -25.23
C GLU A 200 -15.54 25.67 -26.08
N ASN A 201 -16.25 26.61 -25.45
CA ASN A 201 -16.88 27.73 -26.13
C ASN A 201 -16.06 29.01 -25.89
N VAL A 202 -16.10 29.94 -26.86
CA VAL A 202 -15.57 31.30 -26.70
C VAL A 202 -16.64 32.18 -26.05
N THR A 203 -16.57 32.36 -24.73
CA THR A 203 -17.47 33.18 -23.90
C THR A 203 -16.70 34.16 -23.00
N ASP A 204 -17.38 34.96 -22.19
CA ASP A 204 -16.70 35.76 -21.14
C ASP A 204 -16.51 34.98 -19.84
N ASP A 205 -16.94 33.71 -19.80
CA ASP A 205 -16.83 32.86 -18.61
C ASP A 205 -15.38 32.41 -18.41
N ASN A 206 -15.04 32.09 -17.16
CA ASN A 206 -13.76 31.46 -16.84
C ASN A 206 -13.91 29.95 -16.64
N VAL A 207 -12.87 29.24 -17.04
CA VAL A 207 -12.60 27.86 -16.64
C VAL A 207 -11.42 27.86 -15.69
N TRP A 208 -11.40 26.92 -14.76
CA TRP A 208 -10.46 26.92 -13.66
C TRP A 208 -9.80 25.57 -13.51
N ILE A 209 -8.51 25.59 -13.22
CA ILE A 209 -7.78 24.48 -12.58
C ILE A 209 -7.32 24.95 -11.20
N SER A 210 -7.46 24.08 -10.20
CA SER A 210 -7.09 24.37 -8.82
C SER A 210 -6.77 23.08 -8.08
N ASN A 211 -6.55 23.18 -6.77
CA ASN A 211 -6.22 22.05 -5.89
C ASN A 211 -5.01 21.29 -6.45
N LYS A 212 -4.99 19.98 -6.25
CA LYS A 212 -3.93 19.09 -6.70
C LYS A 212 -4.33 18.38 -7.99
N SER A 213 -3.46 18.46 -8.98
CA SER A 213 -3.47 17.63 -10.19
C SER A 213 -2.20 16.77 -10.18
N GLU A 214 -2.31 15.49 -10.53
CA GLU A 214 -1.22 14.53 -10.38
C GLU A 214 -1.05 13.68 -11.64
N LEU A 215 0.20 13.38 -12.00
CA LEU A 215 0.57 12.27 -12.85
C LEU A 215 0.88 11.07 -11.94
N ILE A 216 0.19 9.97 -12.17
CA ILE A 216 0.29 8.75 -11.37
C ILE A 216 0.89 7.68 -12.27
N ILE A 217 2.03 7.16 -11.85
CA ILE A 217 2.84 6.22 -12.61
C ILE A 217 2.90 4.92 -11.80
N LYS A 218 2.48 3.81 -12.41
CA LYS A 218 2.54 2.49 -11.79
C LYS A 218 3.57 1.62 -12.51
N GLN A 219 4.40 0.92 -11.74
CA GLN A 219 5.35 -0.08 -12.21
C GLN A 219 5.04 -1.42 -11.54
N ILE A 220 5.21 -2.53 -12.25
CA ILE A 220 5.11 -3.87 -11.67
C ILE A 220 6.47 -4.23 -11.05
N ASN A 221 6.51 -4.63 -9.78
CA ASN A 221 7.76 -5.16 -9.21
C ASN A 221 8.08 -6.51 -9.87
N GLN A 222 9.37 -6.71 -10.13
CA GLN A 222 9.93 -7.98 -10.58
C GLN A 222 9.92 -9.02 -9.46
#